data_AF-A0A3B1JRR3-F1
#
_entry.id   AF-A0A3B1JRR3-F1
#
_cell.length_a   1.000
_cell.length_b   1.000
_cell.length_c   1.000
_cell.angle_alpha   90.00
_cell.angle_beta   90.00
_cell.angle_gamma   90.00
#
_symmetry.space_group_name_H-M   'P 1'
#
loop_
_entity.id
_entity.type
_entity.pdbx_description
1 polymer ?
#
loop_
_entity_poly.entity_id
_entity_poly.type
_entity_poly.pdbx_seq_one_letter_code
_entity_poly.pdbx_strand_id
1 'polypeptide(L)'
;LYVLECKNLNICNVLLSSAVKCTNEICKDPKYILGGADRTDICQGQLGDCWLLAAIASLTLHKETLARVIQPDQSFDRGICWHLPLPVVVDDRLPCVRNQLVFLHSADNNEFWSALLEKAYAKLNGSYEALKGGSTLEGMEDFTGGVGEMYETKKAPSDLYTILKKALDRGSMMGCSIDITSSAESEAQTASGLVKGHAYSITGLTEVDYIGKKVKLIRVRNPWGQVEWNGPWSDNSREWSGVDKAEKTRVLENSTDDGEFWMEFEDFKANYDRVEICNLTPDSLMDDTKKKWVVNVLEGNWIRGSTAGGCRNFIDTFWTNPQFKLKLEDADGDGRCSVIVALMQKNRRKLRKEGLDLETIGFAIYQAPNDEDHLEKDFFRFNSSKARSRTYINMREISERFSLEPGSYLVVPTTFQPHIEADFALRVFSESKAEAMYISIIEETPEEKGLRSLFEQIAGSVRLILYFIYFWKEIKFDGLTLNTCHSIINLMDVDNSGMIEFQEFKVFWEKLKKWMMLFLSYDTDRSGRMSSYELRLALKAVGRSLFVLLLLVQTF
;
A
#
# COMPACT_ATOMS: atom_id res chain seq x y z
N LEU A 1 12.02 -22.80 9.55
CA LEU A 1 11.11 -23.96 9.32
C LEU A 1 9.72 -23.52 8.89
N TYR A 2 9.06 -22.54 9.54
CA TYR A 2 7.73 -22.06 9.14
C TYR A 2 7.60 -21.48 7.71
N VAL A 3 8.70 -21.01 7.08
CA VAL A 3 8.68 -20.37 5.74
C VAL A 3 8.77 -21.37 4.58
N LEU A 4 8.97 -22.67 4.88
CA LEU A 4 9.24 -23.72 3.87
C LEU A 4 8.06 -24.67 3.62
N GLU A 5 6.85 -24.35 4.08
CA GLU A 5 5.68 -25.15 3.70
C GLU A 5 5.40 -24.97 2.21
N CYS A 6 5.59 -26.04 1.44
CA CYS A 6 5.42 -26.06 -0.01
C CYS A 6 4.46 -27.20 -0.39
N LYS A 7 3.42 -26.89 -1.19
CA LYS A 7 2.38 -27.84 -1.62
C LYS A 7 2.59 -28.36 -3.05
N ASN A 8 3.64 -27.92 -3.74
CA ASN A 8 3.87 -28.19 -5.17
C ASN A 8 5.08 -29.11 -5.40
N LEU A 9 4.88 -30.21 -6.13
CA LEU A 9 5.84 -31.31 -6.33
C LEU A 9 7.20 -30.89 -6.92
N ASN A 10 7.24 -29.85 -7.77
CA ASN A 10 8.50 -29.41 -8.41
C ASN A 10 9.41 -28.62 -7.45
N ILE A 11 8.84 -27.76 -6.60
CA ILE A 11 9.61 -27.05 -5.56
C ILE A 11 9.96 -28.02 -4.42
N CYS A 12 9.09 -28.98 -4.12
CA CYS A 12 9.41 -30.08 -3.21
C CYS A 12 10.67 -30.84 -3.65
N ASN A 13 10.89 -31.11 -4.95
CA ASN A 13 12.10 -31.79 -5.41
C ASN A 13 13.39 -31.00 -5.17
N VAL A 14 13.37 -29.67 -5.36
CA VAL A 14 14.51 -28.81 -5.04
C VAL A 14 14.73 -28.75 -3.53
N LEU A 15 13.65 -28.57 -2.76
CA LEU A 15 13.69 -28.50 -1.30
C LEU A 15 14.12 -29.81 -0.64
N LEU A 16 13.74 -30.97 -1.20
CA LEU A 16 14.11 -32.32 -0.74
C LEU A 16 15.63 -32.56 -0.79
N SER A 17 16.35 -31.82 -1.64
CA SER A 17 17.82 -31.86 -1.74
C SER A 17 18.52 -30.66 -1.10
N SER A 18 17.74 -29.69 -0.61
CA SER A 18 18.25 -28.47 -0.01
C SER A 18 18.48 -28.63 1.49
N ALA A 19 19.53 -28.00 2.00
CA ALA A 19 19.76 -27.81 3.42
C ALA A 19 19.51 -26.34 3.75
N VAL A 20 18.91 -26.07 4.90
CA VAL A 20 18.81 -24.71 5.44
C VAL A 20 20.06 -24.45 6.27
N LYS A 21 20.85 -23.46 5.88
CA LYS A 21 22.17 -23.17 6.49
C LYS A 21 22.25 -21.72 6.95
N CYS A 22 22.98 -21.47 8.04
CA CYS A 22 23.34 -20.10 8.41
C CYS A 22 24.39 -19.53 7.44
N THR A 23 24.49 -18.21 7.34
CA THR A 23 25.44 -17.53 6.43
C THR A 23 26.90 -17.97 6.67
N ASN A 24 27.29 -18.13 7.94
CA ASN A 24 28.61 -18.64 8.36
C ASN A 24 28.90 -20.10 7.95
N GLU A 25 27.86 -20.89 7.64
CA GLU A 25 28.02 -22.27 7.15
C GLU A 25 28.09 -22.34 5.62
N ILE A 26 27.68 -21.26 4.94
CA ILE A 26 27.67 -21.11 3.49
C ILE A 26 29.01 -20.51 3.02
N CYS A 27 29.47 -19.45 3.69
CA CYS A 27 30.71 -18.74 3.38
C CYS A 27 31.54 -18.47 4.66
N LYS A 28 32.87 -18.33 4.49
CA LYS A 28 33.83 -18.09 5.59
C LYS A 28 33.80 -16.66 6.15
N ASP A 29 33.43 -15.66 5.36
CA ASP A 29 33.35 -14.24 5.77
C ASP A 29 32.07 -13.61 5.20
N PRO A 30 30.89 -13.96 5.76
CA PRO A 30 29.64 -13.39 5.29
C PRO A 30 29.56 -11.91 5.66
N LYS A 31 29.16 -11.11 4.70
CA LYS A 31 28.84 -9.68 4.81
C LYS A 31 27.36 -9.50 4.56
N TYR A 32 26.77 -8.57 5.32
CA TYR A 32 25.40 -8.18 5.07
C TYR A 32 25.32 -7.44 3.72
N ILE A 33 26.09 -6.36 3.59
CA ILE A 33 26.27 -5.56 2.37
C ILE A 33 27.78 -5.42 2.10
N LEU A 34 28.22 -5.54 0.85
CA LEU A 34 29.61 -5.44 0.41
C LEU A 34 29.73 -4.36 -0.69
N GLY A 35 30.33 -3.22 -0.37
CA GLY A 35 30.59 -2.17 -1.37
C GLY A 35 29.39 -1.27 -1.71
N GLY A 36 28.21 -1.60 -1.23
CA GLY A 36 26.95 -0.89 -1.52
C GLY A 36 25.84 -1.92 -1.70
N ALA A 37 24.58 -1.50 -1.59
CA ALA A 37 23.46 -2.37 -1.95
C ALA A 37 23.11 -2.04 -3.40
N ASP A 38 23.66 -2.84 -4.31
CA ASP A 38 23.72 -2.56 -5.73
C ASP A 38 22.98 -3.64 -6.52
N ARG A 39 22.72 -3.36 -7.80
CA ARG A 39 21.94 -4.28 -8.65
C ARG A 39 22.66 -5.61 -8.95
N THR A 40 23.98 -5.65 -8.87
CA THR A 40 24.79 -6.88 -9.03
C THR A 40 24.45 -7.92 -7.97
N ASP A 41 23.81 -7.47 -6.90
CA ASP A 41 23.48 -8.28 -5.75
C ASP A 41 22.15 -9.02 -5.96
N ILE A 42 21.51 -8.80 -7.11
CA ILE A 42 20.18 -9.30 -7.48
C ILE A 42 20.27 -10.31 -8.63
N CYS A 43 20.69 -11.53 -8.31
CA CYS A 43 20.71 -12.66 -9.24
C CYS A 43 19.53 -13.61 -8.98
N GLN A 44 18.77 -13.91 -10.04
CA GLN A 44 17.61 -14.80 -9.94
C GLN A 44 18.01 -16.24 -9.62
N GLY A 45 17.32 -16.81 -8.63
CA GLY A 45 17.42 -18.21 -8.30
C GLY A 45 16.41 -19.07 -9.07
N GLN A 46 16.01 -20.19 -8.49
CA GLN A 46 15.10 -21.17 -9.11
C GLN A 46 13.61 -20.88 -8.90
N LEU A 47 13.27 -19.74 -8.28
CA LEU A 47 11.90 -19.31 -8.03
C LEU A 47 11.39 -18.40 -9.14
N GLY A 48 10.09 -18.51 -9.46
CA GLY A 48 9.43 -17.70 -10.48
C GLY A 48 8.94 -16.36 -9.93
N ASP A 49 9.82 -15.62 -9.27
CA ASP A 49 9.56 -14.34 -8.61
C ASP A 49 10.39 -13.18 -9.19
N CYS A 50 10.78 -13.30 -10.47
CA CYS A 50 11.46 -12.24 -11.23
C CYS A 50 10.82 -10.85 -11.11
N TRP A 51 9.49 -10.78 -10.90
CA TRP A 51 8.76 -9.55 -10.63
C TRP A 51 9.24 -8.85 -9.34
N LEU A 52 9.54 -9.61 -8.28
CA LEU A 52 10.05 -9.08 -7.02
C LEU A 52 11.49 -8.61 -7.20
N LEU A 53 12.31 -9.39 -7.90
CA LEU A 53 13.70 -9.04 -8.17
C LEU A 53 13.81 -7.75 -8.98
N ALA A 54 12.95 -7.56 -9.98
CA ALA A 54 12.90 -6.31 -10.73
C ALA A 54 12.49 -5.11 -9.85
N ALA A 55 11.60 -5.31 -8.88
CA ALA A 55 11.24 -4.28 -7.91
C ALA A 55 12.43 -3.95 -6.98
N ILE A 56 13.17 -4.96 -6.49
CA ILE A 56 14.37 -4.77 -5.66
C ILE A 56 15.48 -4.10 -6.47
N ALA A 57 15.75 -4.55 -7.70
CA ALA A 57 16.73 -3.94 -8.60
C ALA A 57 16.39 -2.48 -8.88
N SER A 58 15.11 -2.17 -9.12
CA SER A 58 14.65 -0.79 -9.25
C SER A 58 14.88 0.00 -7.97
N LEU A 59 14.64 -0.59 -6.79
CA LEU A 59 14.87 0.06 -5.50
C LEU A 59 16.34 0.44 -5.28
N THR A 60 17.30 -0.35 -5.77
CA THR A 60 18.74 -0.03 -5.66
C THR A 60 19.12 1.28 -6.38
N LEU A 61 18.33 1.72 -7.37
CA LEU A 61 18.51 3.01 -8.04
C LEU A 61 18.12 4.21 -7.15
N HIS A 62 17.32 3.96 -6.11
CA HIS A 62 16.78 4.99 -5.21
C HIS A 62 17.36 4.83 -3.80
N LYS A 63 18.62 5.28 -3.60
CA LYS A 63 19.41 5.06 -2.36
C LYS A 63 18.70 5.42 -1.06
N GLU A 64 17.92 6.50 -1.03
CA GLU A 64 17.17 6.92 0.17
C GLU A 64 15.98 6.02 0.45
N THR A 65 15.23 5.63 -0.58
CA THR A 65 14.12 4.68 -0.46
C THR A 65 14.65 3.30 -0.05
N LEU A 66 15.78 2.89 -0.64
CA LEU A 66 16.52 1.69 -0.26
C LEU A 66 16.91 1.70 1.21
N ALA A 67 17.48 2.81 1.72
CA ALA A 67 17.90 2.93 3.12
C ALA A 67 16.76 2.82 4.14
N ARG A 68 15.50 3.07 3.71
CA ARG A 68 14.31 2.87 4.55
C ARG A 68 13.97 1.40 4.68
N VAL A 69 13.99 0.67 3.57
CA VAL A 69 13.70 -0.76 3.54
C VAL A 69 14.85 -1.55 4.16
N ILE A 70 16.08 -1.16 3.81
CA ILE A 70 17.35 -1.83 4.10
C ILE A 70 18.20 -0.93 4.98
N GLN A 71 18.19 -1.18 6.29
CA GLN A 71 19.09 -0.44 7.18
C GLN A 71 20.53 -0.91 6.97
N PRO A 72 21.47 -0.03 6.60
CA PRO A 72 22.83 -0.44 6.22
C PRO A 72 23.68 -0.93 7.40
N ASP A 73 23.30 -0.62 8.64
CA ASP A 73 24.04 -0.90 9.87
C ASP A 73 23.66 -2.22 10.57
N GLN A 74 23.10 -3.18 9.82
CA GLN A 74 22.68 -4.47 10.36
C GLN A 74 23.83 -5.48 10.48
N SER A 75 23.73 -6.33 11.50
CA SER A 75 24.66 -7.42 11.78
C SER A 75 23.93 -8.74 11.96
N PHE A 76 24.53 -9.84 11.53
CA PHE A 76 23.94 -11.19 11.65
C PHE A 76 23.65 -11.62 13.10
N ASP A 77 24.30 -11.01 14.10
CA ASP A 77 24.23 -11.42 15.52
C ASP A 77 22.90 -11.10 16.22
N ARG A 78 22.11 -10.15 15.71
CA ARG A 78 20.88 -9.64 16.39
C ARG A 78 19.59 -9.93 15.65
N GLY A 79 19.64 -10.72 14.56
CA GLY A 79 18.54 -10.86 13.61
C GLY A 79 18.42 -9.61 12.73
N ILE A 80 17.92 -9.80 11.51
CA ILE A 80 17.90 -8.77 10.47
C ILE A 80 16.47 -8.24 10.36
N CYS A 81 16.30 -6.94 10.55
CA CYS A 81 15.03 -6.23 10.55
C CYS A 81 14.82 -5.48 9.23
N TRP A 82 13.65 -5.66 8.64
CA TRP A 82 13.26 -5.01 7.40
C TRP A 82 12.02 -4.16 7.60
N HIS A 83 12.04 -2.92 7.12
CA HIS A 83 10.86 -2.07 7.11
C HIS A 83 10.14 -2.26 5.78
N LEU A 84 9.40 -3.35 5.70
CA LEU A 84 8.32 -3.54 4.73
C LEU A 84 7.08 -2.82 5.30
N PRO A 85 5.85 -2.94 4.74
CA PRO A 85 4.69 -2.22 5.29
C PRO A 85 4.48 -2.46 6.81
N LEU A 86 5.07 -3.53 7.34
CA LEU A 86 5.31 -3.76 8.76
C LEU A 86 6.76 -4.19 9.00
N PRO A 87 7.38 -3.89 10.16
CA PRO A 87 8.69 -4.40 10.52
C PRO A 87 8.72 -5.94 10.53
N VAL A 88 9.65 -6.54 9.78
CA VAL A 88 9.84 -8.00 9.69
C VAL A 88 11.25 -8.36 10.13
N VAL A 89 11.36 -9.16 11.18
CA VAL A 89 12.64 -9.72 11.63
C VAL A 89 12.82 -11.14 11.08
N VAL A 90 13.96 -11.42 10.46
CA VAL A 90 14.36 -12.75 10.00
C VAL A 90 15.72 -13.16 10.59
N ASP A 91 15.88 -14.46 10.80
CA ASP A 91 17.21 -15.04 11.04
C ASP A 91 18.00 -15.16 9.72
N ASP A 92 19.28 -15.50 9.79
CA ASP A 92 20.19 -15.56 8.64
C ASP A 92 20.18 -16.92 7.90
N ARG A 93 19.25 -17.82 8.24
CA ARG A 93 19.23 -19.18 7.68
C ARG A 93 18.60 -19.24 6.29
N LEU A 94 19.36 -19.62 5.28
CA LEU A 94 18.93 -19.60 3.88
C LEU A 94 18.89 -21.01 3.25
N PRO A 95 17.92 -21.29 2.36
CA PRO A 95 17.87 -22.55 1.60
C PRO A 95 19.03 -22.67 0.61
N CYS A 96 19.81 -23.75 0.71
CA CYS A 96 20.99 -23.98 -0.10
C CYS A 96 21.06 -25.40 -0.65
N VAL A 97 21.60 -25.56 -1.86
CA VAL A 97 22.01 -26.87 -2.42
C VAL A 97 23.52 -26.81 -2.65
N ARG A 98 24.28 -27.74 -2.04
CA ARG A 98 25.76 -27.79 -2.16
C ARG A 98 26.45 -26.44 -1.82
N ASN A 99 25.98 -25.77 -0.77
CA ASN A 99 26.45 -24.44 -0.32
C ASN A 99 26.20 -23.30 -1.32
N GLN A 100 25.34 -23.49 -2.33
CA GLN A 100 24.87 -22.41 -3.19
C GLN A 100 23.43 -22.08 -2.83
N LEU A 101 23.12 -20.78 -2.76
CA LEU A 101 21.76 -20.30 -2.53
C LEU A 101 20.85 -20.75 -3.67
N VAL A 102 19.63 -21.17 -3.32
CA VAL A 102 18.65 -21.67 -4.29
C VAL A 102 17.80 -20.54 -4.89
N PHE A 103 17.59 -19.47 -4.12
CA PHE A 103 16.74 -18.34 -4.46
C PHE A 103 17.59 -17.09 -4.76
N LEU A 104 17.08 -15.88 -4.53
CA LEU A 104 17.81 -14.64 -4.75
C LEU A 104 19.18 -14.65 -4.05
N HIS A 105 20.21 -14.22 -4.76
CA HIS A 105 21.58 -14.12 -4.25
C HIS A 105 22.37 -13.02 -4.97
N SER A 106 23.46 -12.58 -4.34
CA SER A 106 24.43 -11.69 -4.99
C SER A 106 25.36 -12.45 -5.92
N ALA A 107 25.88 -11.77 -6.94
CA ALA A 107 27.01 -12.29 -7.72
C ALA A 107 28.24 -12.53 -6.83
N ASP A 108 28.39 -11.74 -5.75
CA ASP A 108 29.37 -11.95 -4.71
C ASP A 108 28.88 -12.96 -3.67
N ASN A 109 29.54 -14.12 -3.61
CA ASN A 109 29.19 -15.22 -2.70
C ASN A 109 29.28 -14.89 -1.19
N ASN A 110 29.82 -13.72 -0.85
CA ASN A 110 29.99 -13.26 0.52
C ASN A 110 28.90 -12.28 0.95
N GLU A 111 27.99 -11.89 0.07
CA GLU A 111 26.97 -10.87 0.34
C GLU A 111 25.55 -11.46 0.39
N PHE A 112 24.75 -11.05 1.38
CA PHE A 112 23.51 -11.74 1.72
C PHE A 112 22.26 -10.85 1.89
N TRP A 113 22.36 -9.52 1.81
CA TRP A 113 21.22 -8.64 2.06
C TRP A 113 20.02 -8.96 1.16
N SER A 114 20.24 -9.20 -0.14
CA SER A 114 19.20 -9.44 -1.12
C SER A 114 18.45 -10.75 -0.84
N ALA A 115 19.19 -11.84 -0.60
CA ALA A 115 18.64 -13.12 -0.18
C ALA A 115 17.79 -13.03 1.10
N LEU A 116 18.21 -12.18 2.05
CA LEU A 116 17.51 -11.98 3.32
C LEU A 116 16.28 -11.08 3.17
N LEU A 117 16.29 -10.13 2.24
CA LEU A 117 15.13 -9.33 1.87
C LEU A 117 14.03 -10.22 1.27
N GLU A 118 14.38 -11.06 0.30
CA GLU A 118 13.45 -12.03 -0.30
C GLU A 118 12.87 -12.96 0.78
N LYS A 119 13.70 -13.43 1.71
CA LYS A 119 13.23 -14.21 2.86
C LYS A 119 12.24 -13.46 3.76
N ALA A 120 12.50 -12.19 4.06
CA ALA A 120 11.61 -11.36 4.86
C ALA A 120 10.27 -11.15 4.16
N TYR A 121 10.31 -10.92 2.85
CA TYR A 121 9.13 -10.79 2.01
C TYR A 121 8.34 -12.11 1.90
N ALA A 122 9.03 -13.24 1.76
CA ALA A 122 8.43 -14.59 1.82
C ALA A 122 7.76 -14.85 3.18
N LYS A 123 8.40 -14.46 4.29
CA LYS A 123 7.83 -14.58 5.63
C LYS A 123 6.55 -13.75 5.78
N LEU A 124 6.51 -12.53 5.24
CA LEU A 124 5.32 -11.67 5.25
C LEU A 124 4.16 -12.31 4.48
N ASN A 125 4.46 -12.96 3.35
CA ASN A 125 3.48 -13.63 2.48
C ASN A 125 3.19 -15.09 2.87
N GLY A 126 3.89 -15.63 3.87
CA GLY A 126 3.67 -16.97 4.45
C GLY A 126 4.69 -18.03 4.04
N SER A 127 5.16 -18.03 2.79
CA SER A 127 6.21 -18.93 2.29
C SER A 127 6.89 -18.39 1.03
N TYR A 128 8.03 -18.97 0.63
CA TYR A 128 8.65 -18.66 -0.67
C TYR A 128 7.74 -19.01 -1.85
N GLU A 129 6.96 -20.10 -1.74
CA GLU A 129 6.02 -20.50 -2.80
C GLU A 129 4.96 -19.42 -3.05
N ALA A 130 4.56 -18.67 -2.00
CA ALA A 130 3.61 -17.57 -2.12
C ALA A 130 4.13 -16.39 -2.94
N LEU A 131 5.43 -16.33 -3.25
CA LEU A 131 6.03 -15.30 -4.10
C LEU A 131 5.97 -15.63 -5.59
N LYS A 132 5.56 -16.85 -5.95
CA LYS A 132 5.46 -17.25 -7.36
C LYS A 132 4.32 -16.51 -8.05
N GLY A 133 4.66 -15.71 -9.06
CA GLY A 133 3.70 -15.00 -9.90
C GLY A 133 3.07 -13.79 -9.20
N GLY A 134 3.65 -12.61 -9.42
CA GLY A 134 3.17 -11.30 -9.01
C GLY A 134 3.50 -10.24 -10.06
N SER A 135 3.14 -8.98 -9.78
CA SER A 135 3.50 -7.82 -10.62
C SER A 135 4.58 -7.01 -9.93
N THR A 136 5.53 -6.49 -10.70
CA THR A 136 6.64 -5.67 -10.19
C THR A 136 6.11 -4.49 -9.37
N LEU A 137 4.99 -3.91 -9.82
CA LEU A 137 4.25 -2.86 -9.12
C LEU A 137 3.87 -3.22 -7.68
N GLU A 138 3.46 -4.46 -7.40
CA GLU A 138 3.14 -4.88 -6.03
C GLU A 138 4.35 -4.77 -5.10
N GLY A 139 5.52 -5.17 -5.61
CA GLY A 139 6.79 -5.08 -4.89
C GLY A 139 7.20 -3.63 -4.67
N MET A 140 7.10 -2.79 -5.70
CA MET A 140 7.40 -1.36 -5.59
C MET A 140 6.50 -0.67 -4.56
N GLU A 141 5.19 -0.96 -4.54
CA GLU A 141 4.27 -0.42 -3.55
C GLU A 141 4.62 -0.87 -2.12
N ASP A 142 4.94 -2.15 -1.94
CA ASP A 142 5.28 -2.70 -0.62
C ASP A 142 6.61 -2.15 -0.09
N PHE A 143 7.57 -1.85 -0.96
CA PHE A 143 8.85 -1.26 -0.57
C PHE A 143 8.77 0.24 -0.29
N THR A 144 7.83 0.95 -0.91
CA THR A 144 7.85 2.42 -0.92
C THR A 144 6.66 3.09 -0.26
N GLY A 145 5.57 2.35 -0.02
CA GLY A 145 4.28 2.91 0.35
C GLY A 145 3.65 3.75 -0.77
N GLY A 146 4.21 3.74 -1.98
CA GLY A 146 3.75 4.48 -3.14
C GLY A 146 2.43 3.98 -3.70
N VAL A 147 2.00 4.60 -4.80
CA VAL A 147 0.82 4.21 -5.57
C VAL A 147 1.21 3.79 -6.97
N GLY A 148 0.74 2.62 -7.38
CA GLY A 148 0.99 2.10 -8.71
C GLY A 148 0.09 2.73 -9.78
N GLU A 149 0.58 2.85 -11.01
CA GLU A 149 -0.18 3.07 -12.24
C GLU A 149 0.30 2.08 -13.29
N MET A 150 -0.60 1.59 -14.15
CA MET A 150 -0.26 0.65 -15.20
C MET A 150 -0.78 1.11 -16.56
N TYR A 151 0.06 1.03 -17.58
CA TYR A 151 -0.26 1.39 -18.96
C TYR A 151 0.06 0.24 -19.91
N GLU A 152 -0.94 -0.19 -20.69
CA GLU A 152 -0.70 -1.00 -21.89
C GLU A 152 -0.12 -0.08 -22.98
N THR A 153 1.14 -0.27 -23.36
CA THR A 153 1.87 0.61 -24.30
C THR A 153 1.14 0.82 -25.63
N LYS A 154 0.54 -0.24 -26.16
CA LYS A 154 -0.18 -0.26 -27.44
C LYS A 154 -1.51 0.49 -27.40
N LYS A 155 -2.10 0.66 -26.22
CA LYS A 155 -3.35 1.41 -25.98
C LYS A 155 -3.12 2.67 -25.15
N ALA A 156 -1.86 3.03 -24.93
CA ALA A 156 -1.49 4.13 -24.07
C ALA A 156 -1.93 5.46 -24.69
N PRO A 157 -2.22 6.47 -23.85
CA PRO A 157 -2.57 7.79 -24.35
C PRO A 157 -1.37 8.43 -25.06
N SER A 158 -1.64 9.38 -25.97
CA SER A 158 -0.61 10.02 -26.80
C SER A 158 0.43 10.81 -26.00
N ASP A 159 0.09 11.18 -24.77
CA ASP A 159 0.94 11.90 -23.82
C ASP A 159 1.73 10.98 -22.86
N LEU A 160 1.75 9.66 -23.08
CA LEU A 160 2.50 8.70 -22.24
C LEU A 160 3.95 9.15 -22.00
N TYR A 161 4.66 9.63 -23.02
CA TYR A 161 6.03 10.13 -22.87
C TYR A 161 6.12 11.26 -21.82
N THR A 162 5.16 12.19 -21.83
CA THR A 162 5.09 13.29 -20.87
C THR A 162 4.77 12.77 -19.47
N ILE A 163 3.87 11.79 -19.35
CA ILE A 163 3.55 11.13 -18.08
C ILE A 163 4.80 10.48 -17.47
N LEU A 164 5.54 9.69 -18.24
CA LEU A 164 6.76 9.01 -17.79
C LEU A 164 7.86 10.01 -17.42
N LYS A 165 8.03 11.07 -18.22
CA LYS A 165 8.99 12.13 -17.90
C LYS A 165 8.63 12.85 -16.60
N LYS A 166 7.36 13.20 -16.41
CA LYS A 166 6.84 13.78 -15.17
C LYS A 166 7.01 12.86 -13.97
N ALA A 167 6.88 11.54 -14.14
CA ALA A 167 7.08 10.55 -13.10
C ALA A 167 8.56 10.46 -12.72
N LEU A 168 9.47 10.42 -13.70
CA LEU A 168 10.92 10.42 -13.48
C LEU A 168 11.38 11.70 -12.76
N ASP A 169 10.90 12.87 -13.19
CA ASP A 169 11.21 14.17 -12.56
C ASP A 169 10.74 14.26 -11.09
N ARG A 170 9.79 13.40 -10.69
CA ARG A 170 9.27 13.27 -9.33
C ARG A 170 9.90 12.12 -8.55
N GLY A 171 10.90 11.43 -9.12
CA GLY A 171 11.55 10.29 -8.48
C GLY A 171 10.71 9.02 -8.43
N SER A 172 9.62 8.90 -9.20
CA SER A 172 8.83 7.67 -9.28
C SER A 172 9.67 6.50 -9.79
N MET A 173 9.46 5.32 -9.22
CA MET A 173 10.04 4.08 -9.74
C MET A 173 9.24 3.63 -10.96
N MET A 174 9.90 3.15 -12.01
CA MET A 174 9.22 2.74 -13.24
C MET A 174 9.79 1.43 -13.77
N GLY A 175 8.89 0.55 -14.19
CA GLY A 175 9.22 -0.72 -14.82
C GLY A 175 8.47 -0.92 -16.13
N CYS A 176 8.95 -1.85 -16.95
CA CYS A 176 8.29 -2.26 -18.18
C CYS A 176 8.53 -3.74 -18.46
N SER A 177 7.66 -4.34 -19.26
CA SER A 177 7.77 -5.76 -19.61
C SER A 177 7.17 -6.07 -20.98
N ILE A 178 7.58 -7.23 -21.50
CA ILE A 178 7.08 -7.80 -22.76
C ILE A 178 6.29 -9.05 -22.42
N ASP A 179 5.04 -9.13 -22.87
CA ASP A 179 4.15 -10.24 -22.57
C ASP A 179 4.59 -11.51 -23.35
N ILE A 180 4.39 -12.67 -22.73
CA ILE A 180 4.62 -13.98 -23.36
C ILE A 180 3.31 -14.59 -23.83
N THR A 181 3.33 -15.24 -25.00
CA THR A 181 2.20 -16.00 -25.51
C THR A 181 2.16 -17.45 -25.02
N SER A 182 3.29 -17.96 -24.52
CA SER A 182 3.41 -19.30 -23.95
C SER A 182 4.48 -19.34 -22.87
N SER A 183 4.37 -20.26 -21.90
CA SER A 183 5.37 -20.42 -20.84
C SER A 183 6.77 -20.78 -21.35
N ALA A 184 6.87 -21.36 -22.56
CA ALA A 184 8.14 -21.66 -23.21
C ALA A 184 8.90 -20.40 -23.68
N GLU A 185 8.22 -19.25 -23.79
CA GLU A 185 8.82 -17.97 -24.14
C GLU A 185 9.26 -17.15 -22.92
N SER A 186 9.07 -17.67 -21.71
CA SER A 186 9.58 -17.02 -20.50
C SER A 186 11.10 -16.90 -20.58
N GLU A 187 11.61 -15.69 -20.40
CA GLU A 187 13.04 -15.35 -20.49
C GLU A 187 13.66 -15.63 -21.87
N ALA A 188 12.84 -15.77 -22.93
CA ALA A 188 13.33 -15.94 -24.29
C ALA A 188 13.83 -14.61 -24.89
N GLN A 189 15.02 -14.64 -25.46
CA GLN A 189 15.60 -13.49 -26.16
C GLN A 189 15.01 -13.34 -27.57
N THR A 190 14.61 -12.11 -27.90
CA THR A 190 14.15 -11.69 -29.23
C THR A 190 15.34 -11.45 -30.16
N ALA A 191 15.07 -11.35 -31.48
CA ALA A 191 16.10 -11.01 -32.46
C ALA A 191 16.73 -9.62 -32.22
N SER A 192 15.99 -8.71 -31.58
CA SER A 192 16.45 -7.36 -31.24
C SER A 192 17.21 -7.28 -29.90
N GLY A 193 17.45 -8.43 -29.25
CA GLY A 193 18.20 -8.54 -28.00
C GLY A 193 17.35 -8.45 -26.74
N LEU A 194 16.10 -8.01 -26.82
CA LEU A 194 15.17 -7.90 -25.68
C LEU A 194 14.70 -9.26 -25.19
N VAL A 195 14.37 -9.37 -23.90
CA VAL A 195 13.96 -10.61 -23.23
C VAL A 195 12.46 -10.56 -22.92
N LYS A 196 11.72 -11.59 -23.31
CA LYS A 196 10.27 -11.69 -23.04
C LYS A 196 9.96 -12.26 -21.66
N GLY A 197 8.79 -11.92 -21.12
CA GLY A 197 8.33 -12.46 -19.84
C GLY A 197 9.22 -12.06 -18.65
N HIS A 198 9.93 -10.94 -18.82
CA HIS A 198 10.93 -10.43 -17.90
C HIS A 198 10.68 -8.94 -17.66
N ALA A 199 11.03 -8.46 -16.48
CA ALA A 199 10.81 -7.09 -16.06
C ALA A 199 12.09 -6.25 -16.20
N TYR A 200 11.94 -5.08 -16.80
CA TYR A 200 12.97 -4.08 -17.02
C TYR A 200 12.66 -2.83 -16.19
N SER A 201 13.67 -2.00 -15.92
CA SER A 201 13.50 -0.68 -15.29
C SER A 201 13.57 0.43 -16.32
N ILE A 202 12.75 1.48 -16.18
CA ILE A 202 12.87 2.71 -16.97
C ILE A 202 13.67 3.73 -16.15
N THR A 203 14.83 4.14 -16.65
CA THR A 203 15.81 4.93 -15.88
C THR A 203 16.08 6.31 -16.47
N GLY A 204 15.48 6.65 -17.62
CA GLY A 204 15.74 7.91 -18.30
C GLY A 204 14.76 8.21 -19.42
N LEU A 205 14.44 9.49 -19.58
CA LEU A 205 13.74 10.01 -20.76
C LEU A 205 14.43 11.30 -21.20
N THR A 206 14.81 11.38 -22.48
CA THR A 206 15.44 12.58 -23.03
C THR A 206 14.94 12.87 -24.44
N GLU A 207 15.14 14.11 -24.89
CA GLU A 207 14.94 14.49 -26.29
C GLU A 207 16.29 14.92 -26.85
N VAL A 208 16.64 14.44 -28.04
CA VAL A 208 17.87 14.81 -28.74
C VAL A 208 17.54 15.42 -30.09
N ASP A 209 18.37 16.34 -30.56
CA ASP A 209 18.31 16.82 -31.94
C ASP A 209 19.16 15.90 -32.82
N TYR A 210 18.49 15.17 -33.71
CA TYR A 210 19.09 14.30 -34.71
C TYR A 210 18.84 14.90 -36.10
N ILE A 211 19.87 15.50 -36.68
CA ILE A 211 19.83 16.08 -38.05
C ILE A 211 18.65 17.07 -38.21
N GLY A 212 18.46 17.97 -37.25
CA GLY A 212 17.42 19.00 -37.27
C GLY A 212 16.03 18.49 -36.90
N LYS A 213 15.90 17.24 -36.43
CA LYS A 213 14.65 16.66 -35.95
C LYS A 213 14.78 16.26 -34.48
N LYS A 214 13.81 16.65 -33.67
CA LYS A 214 13.72 16.19 -32.29
C LYS A 214 13.26 14.74 -32.24
N VAL A 215 14.07 13.89 -31.61
CA VAL A 215 13.79 12.48 -31.39
C VAL A 215 13.62 12.25 -29.88
N LYS A 216 12.56 11.53 -29.51
CA LYS A 216 12.26 11.17 -28.12
C LYS A 216 12.90 9.84 -27.80
N LEU A 217 13.80 9.82 -26.83
CA LEU A 217 14.48 8.61 -26.39
C LEU A 217 14.03 8.22 -24.98
N ILE A 218 14.04 6.92 -24.75
CA ILE A 218 13.80 6.29 -23.44
C ILE A 218 14.98 5.37 -23.14
N ARG A 219 15.43 5.40 -21.88
CA ARG A 219 16.49 4.55 -21.36
C ARG A 219 15.87 3.45 -20.53
N VAL A 220 16.21 2.23 -20.90
CA VAL A 220 15.68 1.01 -20.28
C VAL A 220 16.86 0.19 -19.80
N ARG A 221 16.68 -0.47 -18.65
CA ARG A 221 17.72 -1.29 -18.03
C ARG A 221 17.25 -2.71 -17.79
N ASN A 222 18.05 -3.66 -18.26
CA ASN A 222 17.94 -5.07 -17.95
C ASN A 222 18.58 -5.34 -16.57
N PRO A 223 17.83 -5.86 -15.58
CA PRO A 223 18.39 -6.16 -14.25
C PRO A 223 19.48 -7.23 -14.28
N TRP A 224 19.57 -8.08 -15.32
CA TRP A 224 20.68 -9.03 -15.48
C TRP A 224 22.04 -8.34 -15.66
N GLY A 225 22.05 -7.05 -15.97
CA GLY A 225 23.30 -6.32 -16.13
C GLY A 225 24.07 -6.65 -17.40
N GLN A 226 23.42 -7.36 -18.33
CA GLN A 226 23.94 -7.83 -19.60
C GLN A 226 22.74 -8.02 -20.54
N VAL A 227 22.99 -8.25 -21.83
CA VAL A 227 21.96 -8.47 -22.86
C VAL A 227 21.11 -7.21 -23.08
N GLU A 228 21.49 -6.46 -24.12
CA GLU A 228 20.96 -5.14 -24.44
C GLU A 228 20.25 -5.11 -25.80
N TRP A 229 19.49 -4.03 -26.02
CA TRP A 229 18.91 -3.69 -27.31
C TRP A 229 20.00 -3.50 -28.38
N ASN A 230 19.83 -4.17 -29.53
CA ASN A 230 20.78 -4.10 -30.64
C ASN A 230 20.27 -3.30 -31.85
N GLY A 231 19.14 -2.59 -31.70
CA GLY A 231 18.54 -1.76 -32.75
C GLY A 231 19.02 -0.30 -32.76
N PRO A 232 18.29 0.61 -33.42
CA PRO A 232 18.59 2.04 -33.43
C PRO A 232 18.72 2.62 -32.02
N TRP A 233 19.66 3.55 -31.83
CA TRP A 233 19.99 4.20 -30.55
C TRP A 233 20.63 3.32 -29.48
N SER A 234 20.89 2.04 -29.76
CA SER A 234 21.78 1.20 -28.94
C SER A 234 23.16 1.85 -28.76
N ASP A 235 23.94 1.39 -27.80
CA ASP A 235 25.21 2.05 -27.40
C ASP A 235 26.20 2.22 -28.56
N ASN A 236 26.21 1.27 -29.50
CA ASN A 236 27.08 1.27 -30.69
C ASN A 236 26.36 1.67 -32.00
N SER A 237 25.14 2.21 -31.89
CA SER A 237 24.30 2.62 -33.03
C SER A 237 24.92 3.76 -33.84
N ARG A 238 24.67 3.76 -35.16
CA ARG A 238 25.19 4.77 -36.09
C ARG A 238 24.48 6.11 -35.96
N GLU A 239 23.25 6.09 -35.48
CA GLU A 239 22.34 7.22 -35.25
C GLU A 239 23.01 8.27 -34.35
N TRP A 240 23.81 7.84 -33.37
CA TRP A 240 24.61 8.74 -32.54
C TRP A 240 25.61 9.61 -33.31
N SER A 241 25.94 9.26 -34.56
CA SER A 241 26.83 10.08 -35.41
C SER A 241 26.16 11.35 -35.93
N GLY A 242 24.82 11.39 -35.96
CA GLY A 242 24.04 12.55 -36.39
C GLY A 242 23.60 13.48 -35.26
N VAL A 243 24.01 13.20 -34.03
CA VAL A 243 23.78 14.03 -32.84
C VAL A 243 25.05 14.84 -32.54
N ASP A 244 24.88 16.08 -32.06
CA ASP A 244 26.01 16.90 -31.63
C ASP A 244 26.87 16.19 -30.58
N LYS A 245 28.19 16.40 -30.63
CA LYS A 245 29.14 15.69 -29.75
C LYS A 245 28.87 15.96 -28.26
N ALA A 246 28.56 17.20 -27.89
CA ALA A 246 28.31 17.53 -26.48
C ALA A 246 27.02 16.84 -25.99
N GLU A 247 25.99 16.82 -26.83
CA GLU A 247 24.72 16.17 -26.50
C GLU A 247 24.85 14.65 -26.46
N LYS A 248 25.63 14.06 -27.38
CA LYS A 248 25.98 12.64 -27.33
C LYS A 248 26.69 12.29 -26.03
N THR A 249 27.70 13.07 -25.63
CA THR A 249 28.42 12.84 -24.37
C THR A 249 27.51 12.94 -23.16
N ARG A 250 26.57 13.91 -23.14
CA ARG A 250 25.58 14.04 -22.06
C ARG A 250 24.64 12.84 -21.95
N VAL A 251 24.18 12.30 -23.09
CA VAL A 251 23.16 11.24 -23.11
C VAL A 251 23.78 9.86 -22.87
N LEU A 252 24.98 9.62 -23.40
CA LEU A 252 25.75 8.39 -23.21
C LEU A 252 26.71 8.47 -22.01
N GLU A 253 26.54 9.45 -21.13
CA GLU A 253 27.39 9.58 -19.94
C GLU A 253 27.19 8.34 -19.06
N ASN A 254 28.25 7.53 -18.92
CA ASN A 254 28.26 6.21 -18.24
C ASN A 254 27.58 5.06 -18.99
N SER A 255 27.38 5.16 -20.32
CA SER A 255 27.02 4.00 -21.15
C SER A 255 28.18 2.99 -21.13
N THR A 256 27.93 1.85 -20.51
CA THR A 256 28.80 0.69 -20.34
C THR A 256 27.95 -0.55 -20.57
N ASP A 257 28.54 -1.70 -20.90
CA ASP A 257 27.82 -2.99 -21.00
C ASP A 257 27.36 -3.42 -19.60
N ASP A 258 26.22 -2.88 -19.20
CA ASP A 258 25.70 -2.88 -17.85
C ASP A 258 24.18 -3.19 -17.86
N GLY A 259 23.66 -3.56 -19.04
CA GLY A 259 22.26 -3.87 -19.29
C GLY A 259 21.40 -2.64 -19.56
N GLU A 260 21.95 -1.41 -19.47
CA GLU A 260 21.24 -0.16 -19.74
C GLU A 260 21.47 0.32 -21.17
N PHE A 261 20.38 0.60 -21.89
CA PHE A 261 20.45 1.04 -23.27
C PHE A 261 19.40 2.12 -23.56
N TRP A 262 19.69 2.95 -24.55
CA TRP A 262 18.72 3.88 -25.13
C TRP A 262 18.00 3.26 -26.33
N MET A 263 16.74 3.62 -26.49
CA MET A 263 15.96 3.32 -27.70
C MET A 263 15.00 4.47 -28.01
N GLU A 264 14.52 4.52 -29.25
CA GLU A 264 13.48 5.49 -29.63
C GLU A 264 12.16 5.15 -28.93
N PHE A 265 11.40 6.16 -28.51
CA PHE A 265 10.17 5.95 -27.76
C PHE A 265 9.08 5.21 -28.56
N GLU A 266 9.05 5.36 -29.88
CA GLU A 266 8.12 4.59 -30.72
C GLU A 266 8.56 3.12 -30.86
N ASP A 267 9.87 2.85 -30.92
CA ASP A 267 10.37 1.46 -30.85
C ASP A 267 10.02 0.83 -29.50
N PHE A 268 10.13 1.60 -28.41
CA PHE A 268 9.73 1.14 -27.08
C PHE A 268 8.25 0.72 -27.05
N LYS A 269 7.35 1.56 -27.57
CA LYS A 269 5.91 1.22 -27.65
C LYS A 269 5.61 0.03 -28.56
N ALA A 270 6.43 -0.19 -29.58
CA ALA A 270 6.28 -1.32 -30.51
C ALA A 270 6.73 -2.65 -29.88
N ASN A 271 7.77 -2.62 -29.04
CA ASN A 271 8.41 -3.82 -28.49
C ASN A 271 7.90 -4.20 -27.09
N TYR A 272 7.65 -3.24 -26.21
CA TYR A 272 7.15 -3.47 -24.86
C TYR A 272 5.63 -3.45 -24.84
N ASP A 273 5.01 -4.23 -23.95
CA ASP A 273 3.55 -4.35 -23.83
C ASP A 273 2.98 -3.57 -22.65
N ARG A 274 3.77 -3.44 -21.56
CA ARG A 274 3.31 -2.85 -20.30
C ARG A 274 4.34 -1.90 -19.72
N VAL A 275 3.84 -0.84 -19.10
CA VAL A 275 4.59 0.08 -18.24
C VAL A 275 3.91 0.16 -16.89
N GLU A 276 4.70 0.04 -15.83
CA GLU A 276 4.30 0.14 -14.44
C GLU A 276 5.02 1.33 -13.81
N ILE A 277 4.30 2.22 -13.13
CA ILE A 277 4.84 3.41 -12.47
C ILE A 277 4.44 3.33 -10.99
N CYS A 278 5.40 3.34 -10.08
CA CYS A 278 5.14 3.51 -8.65
C CYS A 278 5.49 4.95 -8.24
N ASN A 279 4.45 5.76 -8.02
CA ASN A 279 4.61 7.12 -7.54
C ASN A 279 4.85 7.12 -6.04
N LEU A 280 5.99 7.66 -5.64
CA LEU A 280 6.45 7.64 -4.27
C LEU A 280 5.73 8.69 -3.41
N THR A 281 5.54 8.37 -2.14
CA THR A 281 5.10 9.36 -1.14
C THR A 281 6.23 10.39 -0.91
N PRO A 282 5.90 11.61 -0.45
CA PRO A 282 6.89 12.65 -0.16
C PRO A 282 8.02 12.20 0.75
N ASP A 283 7.70 11.31 1.69
CA ASP A 283 8.68 10.76 2.61
C ASP A 283 9.70 9.94 1.81
N SER A 284 9.27 9.10 0.88
CA SER A 284 10.15 8.17 0.13
C SER A 284 11.03 8.84 -0.93
N LEU A 285 11.01 10.17 -1.05
CA LEU A 285 11.74 10.97 -2.05
C LEU A 285 12.92 11.74 -1.46
N MET A 286 13.94 11.98 -2.29
CA MET A 286 15.11 12.80 -1.94
C MET A 286 14.73 14.25 -1.64
N ASP A 287 15.47 14.87 -0.72
CA ASP A 287 15.23 16.27 -0.29
C ASP A 287 15.37 17.28 -1.43
N ASP A 288 16.16 16.98 -2.46
CA ASP A 288 16.37 17.80 -3.65
C ASP A 288 15.33 17.57 -4.76
N THR A 289 14.38 16.65 -4.56
CA THR A 289 13.34 16.35 -5.54
C THR A 289 12.46 17.59 -5.75
N LYS A 290 12.56 18.17 -6.95
CA LYS A 290 11.94 19.46 -7.29
C LYS A 290 10.41 19.47 -7.18
N LYS A 291 9.76 18.31 -7.32
CA LYS A 291 8.30 18.17 -7.28
C LYS A 291 7.92 16.95 -6.46
N LYS A 292 7.07 17.12 -5.46
CA LYS A 292 6.55 16.05 -4.60
C LYS A 292 5.03 15.97 -4.76
N TRP A 293 4.47 14.76 -4.63
CA TRP A 293 3.03 14.57 -4.61
C TRP A 293 2.42 15.09 -3.30
N VAL A 294 1.26 15.73 -3.34
CA VAL A 294 0.45 15.94 -2.13
C VAL A 294 -0.40 14.69 -1.94
N VAL A 295 -0.20 14.00 -0.81
CA VAL A 295 -0.83 12.71 -0.51
C VAL A 295 -1.82 12.86 0.64
N ASN A 296 -3.07 12.47 0.40
CA ASN A 296 -4.09 12.34 1.43
C ASN A 296 -4.48 10.85 1.55
N VAL A 297 -4.42 10.30 2.76
CA VAL A 297 -4.83 8.92 3.05
C VAL A 297 -6.05 8.96 3.96
N LEU A 298 -7.14 8.34 3.51
CA LEU A 298 -8.43 8.34 4.19
C LEU A 298 -8.85 6.88 4.41
N GLU A 299 -9.16 6.53 5.65
CA GLU A 299 -9.56 5.16 5.99
C GLU A 299 -11.08 5.03 6.02
N GLY A 300 -11.58 3.84 5.71
CA GLY A 300 -13.02 3.56 5.78
C GLY A 300 -13.33 2.07 5.82
N ASN A 301 -14.61 1.77 6.01
CA ASN A 301 -15.12 0.41 6.02
C ASN A 301 -16.49 0.31 5.33
N TRP A 302 -16.72 -0.84 4.69
CA TRP A 302 -18.03 -1.28 4.27
C TRP A 302 -18.56 -2.24 5.33
N ILE A 303 -19.67 -1.88 5.96
CA ILE A 303 -20.33 -2.65 7.03
C ILE A 303 -21.70 -3.09 6.52
N ARG A 304 -22.00 -4.38 6.68
CA ARG A 304 -23.26 -4.93 6.17
C ARG A 304 -24.46 -4.28 6.84
N GLY A 305 -25.42 -3.85 6.02
CA GLY A 305 -26.65 -3.20 6.48
C GLY A 305 -26.48 -1.73 6.87
N SER A 306 -25.28 -1.17 6.72
CA SER A 306 -24.99 0.26 6.95
C SER A 306 -24.27 0.84 5.73
N THR A 307 -22.94 0.73 5.69
CA THR A 307 -22.10 1.39 4.69
C THR A 307 -21.75 0.53 3.48
N ALA A 308 -22.11 -0.76 3.48
CA ALA A 308 -21.88 -1.67 2.34
C ALA A 308 -22.97 -1.53 1.26
N GLY A 309 -22.96 -0.39 0.56
CA GLY A 309 -24.00 0.00 -0.39
C GLY A 309 -23.88 -0.62 -1.79
N GLY A 310 -22.71 -1.15 -2.14
CA GLY A 310 -22.43 -1.71 -3.48
C GLY A 310 -22.25 -0.63 -4.55
N CYS A 311 -21.99 -1.01 -5.80
CA CYS A 311 -21.73 -0.07 -6.89
C CYS A 311 -22.99 0.64 -7.39
N ARG A 312 -22.83 1.62 -8.29
CA ARG A 312 -23.92 2.49 -8.80
C ARG A 312 -25.10 1.74 -9.45
N ASN A 313 -24.92 0.48 -9.84
CA ASN A 313 -25.99 -0.41 -10.32
C ASN A 313 -27.06 -0.65 -9.24
N PHE A 314 -26.69 -0.56 -7.97
CA PHE A 314 -27.56 -0.73 -6.80
C PHE A 314 -27.95 0.63 -6.24
N ILE A 315 -28.66 1.46 -7.02
CA ILE A 315 -28.94 2.86 -6.67
C ILE A 315 -29.68 3.05 -5.34
N ASP A 316 -30.45 2.06 -4.91
CA ASP A 316 -31.20 2.09 -3.64
C ASP A 316 -30.28 2.06 -2.42
N THR A 317 -29.08 1.51 -2.55
CA THR A 317 -28.09 1.36 -1.46
C THR A 317 -26.78 2.08 -1.74
N PHE A 318 -26.48 2.45 -2.99
CA PHE A 318 -25.23 3.09 -3.40
C PHE A 318 -24.86 4.33 -2.57
N TRP A 319 -25.85 5.15 -2.23
CA TRP A 319 -25.67 6.39 -1.49
C TRP A 319 -25.24 6.17 -0.03
N THR A 320 -25.38 4.96 0.51
CA THR A 320 -24.97 4.62 1.88
C THR A 320 -23.47 4.29 1.98
N ASN A 321 -22.78 4.12 0.85
CA ASN A 321 -21.32 3.96 0.87
C ASN A 321 -20.65 5.21 1.47
N PRO A 322 -19.47 5.06 2.10
CA PRO A 322 -18.71 6.21 2.58
C PRO A 322 -18.43 7.20 1.44
N GLN A 323 -18.47 8.50 1.76
CA GLN A 323 -18.27 9.58 0.81
C GLN A 323 -17.07 10.42 1.26
N PHE A 324 -16.26 10.90 0.31
CA PHE A 324 -15.07 11.70 0.62
C PHE A 324 -15.05 12.94 -0.26
N LYS A 325 -14.98 14.12 0.35
CA LYS A 325 -14.90 15.38 -0.37
C LYS A 325 -13.45 15.60 -0.81
N LEU A 326 -13.25 15.89 -2.08
CA LEU A 326 -11.97 16.22 -2.67
C LEU A 326 -12.03 17.64 -3.24
N LYS A 327 -11.26 18.56 -2.68
CA LYS A 327 -11.16 19.95 -3.14
C LYS A 327 -9.85 20.13 -3.90
N LEU A 328 -9.97 20.52 -5.17
CA LEU A 328 -8.85 20.82 -6.06
C LEU A 328 -8.80 22.33 -6.28
N GLU A 329 -7.80 23.00 -5.71
CA GLU A 329 -7.71 24.47 -5.74
C GLU A 329 -6.85 24.96 -6.91
N ASP A 330 -5.64 24.40 -7.03
CA ASP A 330 -4.63 24.85 -7.97
C ASP A 330 -4.54 23.93 -9.18
N ALA A 331 -4.66 24.52 -10.37
CA ALA A 331 -4.40 23.82 -11.63
C ALA A 331 -2.89 23.65 -11.86
N ASP A 332 -2.54 22.56 -12.53
CA ASP A 332 -1.20 22.33 -13.06
C ASP A 332 -0.93 23.30 -14.23
N GLY A 333 0.28 23.25 -14.79
CA GLY A 333 0.71 24.17 -15.86
C GLY A 333 -0.13 24.14 -17.15
N ASP A 334 -1.05 23.17 -17.30
CA ASP A 334 -1.99 23.04 -18.41
C ASP A 334 -3.43 23.50 -18.09
N GLY A 335 -3.66 24.06 -16.90
CA GLY A 335 -4.97 24.56 -16.46
C GLY A 335 -5.90 23.49 -15.89
N ARG A 336 -5.42 22.26 -15.66
CA ARG A 336 -6.19 21.17 -15.03
C ARG A 336 -5.44 20.58 -13.84
N CYS A 337 -6.14 19.92 -12.94
CA CYS A 337 -5.56 19.27 -11.77
C CYS A 337 -5.34 17.78 -12.06
N SER A 338 -4.08 17.34 -12.07
CA SER A 338 -3.72 15.92 -12.17
C SER A 338 -3.84 15.25 -10.80
N VAL A 339 -4.71 14.24 -10.71
CA VAL A 339 -4.99 13.50 -9.48
C VAL A 339 -4.96 12.00 -9.76
N ILE A 340 -4.31 11.24 -8.89
CA ILE A 340 -4.40 9.78 -8.86
C ILE A 340 -5.23 9.41 -7.64
N VAL A 341 -6.30 8.64 -7.86
CA VAL A 341 -7.12 8.10 -6.78
C VAL A 341 -6.89 6.60 -6.74
N ALA A 342 -6.50 6.10 -5.56
CA ALA A 342 -6.24 4.68 -5.33
C ALA A 342 -7.08 4.15 -4.16
N LEU A 343 -7.75 3.03 -4.38
CA LEU A 343 -8.58 2.36 -3.40
C LEU A 343 -7.99 0.98 -3.10
N MET A 344 -7.49 0.80 -1.87
CA MET A 344 -6.91 -0.45 -1.39
C MET A 344 -7.84 -1.15 -0.40
N GLN A 345 -8.07 -2.45 -0.57
CA GLN A 345 -8.73 -3.29 0.43
C GLN A 345 -7.71 -3.88 1.42
N LYS A 346 -7.95 -3.70 2.72
CA LYS A 346 -7.00 -4.06 3.79
C LYS A 346 -7.15 -5.52 4.22
N ASN A 347 -6.05 -6.08 4.73
CA ASN A 347 -6.00 -7.38 5.45
C ASN A 347 -6.46 -8.65 4.69
N ARG A 348 -6.85 -8.56 3.41
CA ARG A 348 -7.42 -9.70 2.66
C ARG A 348 -6.48 -10.89 2.49
N ARG A 349 -5.17 -10.66 2.31
CA ARG A 349 -4.18 -11.77 2.22
C ARG A 349 -4.15 -12.64 3.48
N LYS A 350 -4.38 -12.05 4.67
CA LYS A 350 -4.46 -12.80 5.94
C LYS A 350 -5.74 -13.64 6.02
N LEU A 351 -6.84 -13.10 5.50
CA LEU A 351 -8.17 -13.74 5.51
C LEU A 351 -8.31 -14.89 4.49
N ARG A 352 -7.34 -15.06 3.57
CA ARG A 352 -7.30 -16.24 2.68
C ARG A 352 -7.27 -17.57 3.42
N LYS A 353 -6.67 -17.62 4.62
CA LYS A 353 -6.69 -18.81 5.48
C LYS A 353 -8.10 -19.17 5.96
N GLU A 354 -9.00 -18.20 5.96
CA GLU A 354 -10.41 -18.33 6.34
C GLU A 354 -11.33 -18.50 5.11
N GLY A 355 -10.75 -18.63 3.91
CA GLY A 355 -11.50 -18.83 2.67
C GLY A 355 -12.04 -17.55 2.03
N LEU A 356 -11.68 -16.36 2.54
CA LEU A 356 -12.07 -15.07 1.97
C LEU A 356 -10.98 -14.58 1.00
N ASP A 357 -11.36 -14.29 -0.23
CA ASP A 357 -10.47 -13.74 -1.25
C ASP A 357 -10.64 -12.22 -1.41
N LEU A 358 -9.93 -11.64 -2.38
CA LEU A 358 -10.07 -10.24 -2.79
C LEU A 358 -11.49 -9.97 -3.31
N GLU A 359 -12.08 -8.88 -2.82
CA GLU A 359 -13.38 -8.41 -3.31
C GLU A 359 -13.21 -7.61 -4.59
N THR A 360 -14.27 -7.57 -5.39
CA THR A 360 -14.31 -6.70 -6.56
C THR A 360 -14.60 -5.27 -6.11
N ILE A 361 -13.61 -4.38 -6.23
CA ILE A 361 -13.69 -2.99 -5.75
C ILE A 361 -13.59 -1.98 -6.90
N GLY A 362 -14.07 -0.77 -6.63
CA GLY A 362 -14.02 0.36 -7.56
C GLY A 362 -14.59 1.63 -6.92
N PHE A 363 -14.48 2.76 -7.62
CA PHE A 363 -14.94 4.05 -7.10
C PHE A 363 -15.51 4.94 -8.19
N ALA A 364 -16.32 5.92 -7.79
CA ALA A 364 -16.87 6.94 -8.67
C ALA A 364 -16.63 8.34 -8.11
N ILE A 365 -16.41 9.31 -8.99
CA ILE A 365 -16.17 10.72 -8.67
C ILE A 365 -17.31 11.56 -9.26
N TYR A 366 -17.95 12.34 -8.41
CA TYR A 366 -19.03 13.27 -8.77
C TYR A 366 -18.59 14.72 -8.52
N GLN A 367 -19.23 15.66 -9.20
CA GLN A 367 -19.12 17.07 -8.80
C GLN A 367 -19.85 17.23 -7.47
N ALA A 368 -19.17 17.73 -6.44
CA ALA A 368 -19.82 17.99 -5.15
C ALA A 368 -20.62 19.31 -5.24
N PRO A 369 -21.88 19.35 -4.77
CA PRO A 369 -22.57 20.60 -4.51
C PRO A 369 -21.88 21.34 -3.35
N ASN A 370 -22.02 22.66 -3.31
CA ASN A 370 -21.55 23.44 -2.17
C ASN A 370 -22.48 23.19 -0.97
N ASP A 371 -21.91 23.10 0.23
CA ASP A 371 -22.59 23.09 1.54
C ASP A 371 -23.30 21.82 2.05
N GLU A 372 -23.35 20.71 1.30
CA GLU A 372 -23.87 19.44 1.85
C GLU A 372 -22.75 18.56 2.43
N ASP A 373 -23.02 18.02 3.63
CA ASP A 373 -22.14 17.06 4.28
C ASP A 373 -22.25 15.72 3.55
N HIS A 374 -23.41 15.04 3.53
CA HIS A 374 -23.59 13.73 2.87
C HIS A 374 -24.68 13.74 1.80
N LEU A 375 -24.37 13.23 0.60
CA LEU A 375 -25.32 13.23 -0.51
C LEU A 375 -26.25 12.01 -0.46
N GLU A 376 -27.55 12.26 -0.61
CA GLU A 376 -28.57 11.20 -0.55
C GLU A 376 -28.81 10.52 -1.91
N LYS A 377 -29.68 9.51 -1.90
CA LYS A 377 -30.07 8.71 -3.06
C LYS A 377 -30.43 9.52 -4.30
N ASP A 378 -31.24 10.57 -4.13
CA ASP A 378 -31.75 11.34 -5.26
C ASP A 378 -30.63 12.09 -6.00
N PHE A 379 -29.61 12.58 -5.28
CA PHE A 379 -28.44 13.18 -5.91
C PHE A 379 -27.80 12.22 -6.92
N PHE A 380 -27.51 10.99 -6.50
CA PHE A 380 -26.86 10.00 -7.38
C PHE A 380 -27.77 9.50 -8.49
N ARG A 381 -29.10 9.60 -8.32
CA ARG A 381 -30.07 9.22 -9.35
C ARG A 381 -30.06 10.19 -10.52
N PHE A 382 -29.93 11.49 -10.24
CA PHE A 382 -30.04 12.55 -11.26
C PHE A 382 -28.69 13.08 -11.74
N ASN A 383 -27.59 12.82 -11.02
CA ASN A 383 -26.26 13.27 -11.40
C ASN A 383 -25.41 12.11 -11.96
N SER A 384 -24.70 12.39 -13.05
CA SER A 384 -23.71 11.48 -13.63
C SER A 384 -22.35 11.67 -12.99
N SER A 385 -21.56 10.60 -12.91
CA SER A 385 -20.17 10.69 -12.46
C SER A 385 -19.33 11.45 -13.47
N LYS A 386 -18.46 12.32 -12.97
CA LYS A 386 -17.47 13.05 -13.77
C LYS A 386 -16.30 12.16 -14.15
N ALA A 387 -15.94 11.27 -13.25
CA ALA A 387 -14.89 10.27 -13.43
C ALA A 387 -15.21 9.03 -12.60
N ARG A 388 -14.57 7.90 -12.89
CA ARG A 388 -14.73 6.64 -12.15
C ARG A 388 -13.58 5.71 -12.47
N SER A 389 -13.40 4.68 -11.66
CA SER A 389 -12.50 3.58 -12.03
C SER A 389 -12.97 2.93 -13.34
N ARG A 390 -12.04 2.59 -14.24
CA ARG A 390 -12.39 2.07 -15.59
C ARG A 390 -13.16 0.76 -15.48
N THR A 391 -12.73 -0.08 -14.55
CA THR A 391 -13.33 -1.38 -14.25
C THR A 391 -13.51 -1.54 -12.74
N TYR A 392 -14.37 -2.49 -12.39
CA TYR A 392 -14.41 -3.07 -11.06
C TYR A 392 -13.61 -4.36 -11.13
N ILE A 393 -12.63 -4.52 -10.25
CA ILE A 393 -11.67 -5.62 -10.34
C ILE A 393 -11.33 -6.16 -8.96
N ASN A 394 -11.03 -7.46 -8.90
CA ASN A 394 -10.63 -8.18 -7.69
C ASN A 394 -9.12 -8.10 -7.45
N MET A 395 -8.60 -6.87 -7.31
CA MET A 395 -7.19 -6.61 -6.97
C MET A 395 -7.05 -6.02 -5.56
N ARG A 396 -5.86 -6.13 -4.97
CA ARG A 396 -5.54 -5.53 -3.66
C ARG A 396 -5.79 -4.03 -3.65
N GLU A 397 -5.38 -3.36 -4.72
CA GLU A 397 -5.59 -1.93 -4.95
C GLU A 397 -6.03 -1.70 -6.39
N ILE A 398 -6.90 -0.72 -6.60
CA ILE A 398 -7.20 -0.15 -7.91
C ILE A 398 -6.89 1.34 -7.89
N SER A 399 -6.10 1.80 -8.85
CA SER A 399 -5.66 3.19 -8.99
C SER A 399 -5.94 3.70 -10.39
N GLU A 400 -6.37 4.96 -10.48
CA GLU A 400 -6.58 5.63 -11.77
C GLU A 400 -6.17 7.08 -11.69
N ARG A 401 -5.57 7.56 -12.79
CA ARG A 401 -5.22 8.96 -12.99
C ARG A 401 -6.35 9.70 -13.69
N PHE A 402 -6.67 10.88 -13.16
CA PHE A 402 -7.64 11.80 -13.71
C PHE A 402 -7.02 13.18 -13.92
N SER A 403 -7.50 13.86 -14.95
CA SER A 403 -7.27 15.29 -15.16
C SER A 403 -8.62 15.98 -14.97
N LEU A 404 -8.79 16.64 -13.84
CA LEU A 404 -10.05 17.28 -13.43
C LEU A 404 -9.90 18.81 -13.46
N GLU A 405 -11.01 19.53 -13.58
CA GLU A 405 -10.98 21.00 -13.45
C GLU A 405 -10.88 21.38 -11.97
N PRO A 406 -10.31 22.54 -11.62
CA PRO A 406 -10.37 23.05 -10.25
C PRO A 406 -11.82 23.09 -9.74
N GLY A 407 -12.04 22.61 -8.52
CA GLY A 407 -13.38 22.51 -7.94
C GLY A 407 -13.52 21.48 -6.83
N SER A 408 -14.75 21.34 -6.33
CA SER A 408 -15.12 20.40 -5.27
C SER A 408 -15.74 19.13 -5.87
N TYR A 409 -15.19 17.98 -5.50
CA TYR A 409 -15.60 16.67 -5.95
C TYR A 409 -15.98 15.77 -4.78
N LEU A 410 -16.74 14.72 -5.08
CA LEU A 410 -17.10 13.66 -4.16
C LEU A 410 -16.57 12.33 -4.69
N VAL A 411 -15.73 11.65 -3.92
CA VAL A 411 -15.23 10.31 -4.22
C VAL A 411 -16.04 9.30 -3.40
N VAL A 412 -16.64 8.32 -4.07
CA VAL A 412 -17.45 7.26 -3.45
C VAL A 412 -16.80 5.90 -3.74
N PRO A 413 -16.00 5.35 -2.80
CA PRO A 413 -15.44 4.01 -2.91
C PRO A 413 -16.46 2.94 -2.55
N THR A 414 -16.47 1.85 -3.31
CA THR A 414 -17.50 0.81 -3.20
C THR A 414 -16.93 -0.58 -3.54
N THR A 415 -17.54 -1.61 -2.97
CA THR A 415 -17.53 -2.95 -3.56
C THR A 415 -18.49 -3.03 -4.74
N PHE A 416 -18.33 -4.02 -5.62
CA PHE A 416 -19.26 -4.20 -6.73
C PHE A 416 -20.66 -4.58 -6.24
N GLN A 417 -20.76 -5.61 -5.40
CA GLN A 417 -22.00 -6.07 -4.79
C GLN A 417 -22.26 -5.33 -3.46
N PRO A 418 -23.52 -5.10 -3.08
CA PRO A 418 -23.88 -4.59 -1.76
C PRO A 418 -23.64 -5.66 -0.68
N HIS A 419 -23.63 -5.23 0.58
CA HIS A 419 -23.52 -6.09 1.77
C HIS A 419 -22.19 -6.84 1.93
N ILE A 420 -21.20 -6.51 1.12
CA ILE A 420 -19.83 -7.02 1.25
C ILE A 420 -19.10 -6.19 2.30
N GLU A 421 -18.53 -6.87 3.28
CA GLU A 421 -17.81 -6.23 4.39
C GLU A 421 -16.32 -6.19 4.09
N ALA A 422 -15.70 -5.01 4.14
CA ALA A 422 -14.25 -4.87 4.06
C ALA A 422 -13.79 -3.54 4.67
N ASP A 423 -12.58 -3.53 5.19
CA ASP A 423 -11.84 -2.30 5.46
C ASP A 423 -11.08 -1.85 4.20
N PHE A 424 -10.98 -0.55 4.00
CA PHE A 424 -10.26 0.04 2.88
C PHE A 424 -9.45 1.28 3.27
N ALA A 425 -8.49 1.63 2.42
CA ALA A 425 -7.82 2.92 2.41
C ALA A 425 -8.02 3.58 1.04
N LEU A 426 -8.47 4.82 1.05
CA LEU A 426 -8.54 5.70 -0.12
C LEU A 426 -7.36 6.65 -0.08
N ARG A 427 -6.50 6.59 -1.10
CA ARG A 427 -5.30 7.42 -1.22
C ARG A 427 -5.45 8.35 -2.41
N VAL A 428 -5.22 9.64 -2.19
CA VAL A 428 -5.31 10.67 -3.24
C VAL A 428 -3.96 11.34 -3.38
N PHE A 429 -3.36 11.22 -4.56
CA PHE A 429 -2.09 11.86 -4.93
C PHE A 429 -2.41 12.99 -5.91
N SER A 430 -1.99 14.21 -5.60
CA SER A 430 -2.24 15.40 -6.43
C SER A 430 -0.95 16.15 -6.74
N GLU A 431 -0.82 16.67 -7.97
CA GLU A 431 0.37 17.44 -8.40
C GLU A 431 0.45 18.80 -7.70
N SER A 432 -0.71 19.38 -7.39
CA SER A 432 -0.88 20.67 -6.75
C SER A 432 -1.70 20.52 -5.46
N LYS A 433 -1.82 21.56 -4.63
CA LYS A 433 -2.47 21.47 -3.32
C LYS A 433 -3.92 20.98 -3.46
N ALA A 434 -4.23 19.88 -2.77
CA ALA A 434 -5.57 19.32 -2.67
C ALA A 434 -5.90 18.95 -1.23
N GLU A 435 -7.13 19.26 -0.81
CA GLU A 435 -7.66 18.89 0.50
C GLU A 435 -8.69 17.78 0.32
N ALA A 436 -8.52 16.67 1.03
CA ALA A 436 -9.47 15.56 1.00
C ALA A 436 -9.99 15.29 2.42
N MET A 437 -11.31 15.22 2.59
CA MET A 437 -11.96 15.11 3.91
C MET A 437 -13.05 14.03 3.89
N TYR A 438 -13.18 13.32 5.01
CA TYR A 438 -14.26 12.35 5.22
C TYR A 438 -15.59 13.07 5.37
N ILE A 439 -16.61 12.60 4.65
CA ILE A 439 -17.99 12.99 4.86
C ILE A 439 -18.62 11.92 5.76
N SER A 440 -18.99 12.30 6.98
CA SER A 440 -19.65 11.41 7.90
C SER A 440 -21.12 11.22 7.54
N ILE A 441 -21.52 9.96 7.36
CA ILE A 441 -22.94 9.51 7.29
C ILE A 441 -23.70 9.84 8.59
N ILE A 442 -22.97 10.07 9.67
CA ILE A 442 -23.53 10.38 10.97
C ILE A 442 -23.56 11.91 11.08
N GLU A 443 -24.71 12.52 10.85
CA GLU A 443 -25.02 13.78 11.54
C GLU A 443 -24.68 13.55 13.01
N GLU A 444 -23.69 14.28 13.55
CA GLU A 444 -23.49 14.27 14.98
C GLU A 444 -24.81 14.66 15.62
N THR A 445 -25.41 13.71 16.34
CA THR A 445 -26.64 14.01 17.07
C THR A 445 -26.36 15.19 18.00
N PRO A 446 -27.37 15.99 18.37
CA PRO A 446 -27.18 17.07 19.34
C PRO A 446 -26.49 16.59 20.64
N GLU A 447 -26.70 15.32 20.98
CA GLU A 447 -26.03 14.63 22.08
C GLU A 447 -24.54 14.42 21.81
N GLU A 448 -24.13 14.03 20.60
CA GLU A 448 -22.73 13.85 20.19
C GLU A 448 -21.98 15.19 20.06
N LYS A 449 -22.62 16.26 19.57
CA LYS A 449 -22.04 17.62 19.59
C LYS A 449 -21.81 18.10 21.01
N GLY A 450 -22.77 17.84 21.90
CA GLY A 450 -22.63 18.10 23.33
C GLY A 450 -21.49 17.27 23.95
N LEU A 451 -21.39 15.99 23.57
CA LEU A 451 -20.36 15.07 24.05
C LEU A 451 -18.96 15.50 23.60
N ARG A 452 -18.81 15.94 22.35
CA ARG A 452 -17.55 16.48 21.80
C ARG A 452 -17.14 17.76 22.52
N SER A 453 -18.06 18.71 22.69
CA SER A 453 -17.79 19.95 23.43
C SER A 453 -17.37 19.67 24.87
N LEU A 454 -17.96 18.66 25.52
CA LEU A 454 -17.58 18.28 26.89
C LEU A 454 -16.24 17.54 26.93
N PHE A 455 -15.97 16.69 25.95
CA PHE A 455 -14.69 15.99 25.79
C PHE A 455 -13.56 17.00 25.59
N GLU A 456 -13.71 17.97 24.69
CA GLU A 456 -12.71 19.00 24.41
C GLU A 456 -12.44 19.93 25.59
N GLN A 457 -13.44 20.21 26.43
CA GLN A 457 -13.25 21.01 27.66
C GLN A 457 -12.48 20.28 28.76
N ILE A 458 -12.48 18.95 28.75
CA ILE A 458 -12.01 18.12 29.88
C ILE A 458 -10.82 17.23 29.48
N ALA A 459 -10.53 17.12 28.17
CA ALA A 459 -9.45 16.31 27.60
C ALA A 459 -8.10 16.66 28.26
N GLY A 460 -7.38 15.61 28.70
CA GLY A 460 -6.10 15.73 29.41
C GLY A 460 -6.12 15.34 30.89
N SER A 461 -7.24 14.85 31.44
CA SER A 461 -7.24 14.29 32.80
C SER A 461 -8.24 13.14 33.01
N VAL A 462 -7.90 12.23 33.93
CA VAL A 462 -8.74 11.12 34.44
C VAL A 462 -10.12 11.59 34.99
N ARG A 463 -10.31 12.91 35.13
CA ARG A 463 -11.54 13.54 35.60
C ARG A 463 -12.71 13.45 34.62
N LEU A 464 -12.45 13.14 33.34
CA LEU A 464 -13.48 12.96 32.32
C LEU A 464 -14.51 11.93 32.79
N ILE A 465 -14.06 10.71 33.11
CA ILE A 465 -14.96 9.59 33.48
C ILE A 465 -15.72 9.86 34.80
N LEU A 466 -15.09 10.57 35.75
CA LEU A 466 -15.69 10.93 37.04
C LEU A 466 -16.81 11.98 36.90
N TYR A 467 -16.67 12.95 35.99
CA TYR A 467 -17.67 14.01 35.79
C TYR A 467 -18.91 13.51 35.04
N PHE A 468 -18.78 12.51 34.17
CA PHE A 468 -19.90 11.97 33.39
C PHE A 468 -20.86 11.09 34.20
N ILE A 469 -20.39 10.37 35.23
CA ILE A 469 -21.27 9.60 36.11
C ILE A 469 -22.09 10.55 37.01
N TYR A 470 -21.56 11.72 37.35
CA TYR A 470 -22.30 12.77 38.08
C TYR A 470 -23.52 13.31 37.29
N PHE A 471 -23.50 13.20 35.96
CA PHE A 471 -24.62 13.63 35.11
C PHE A 471 -25.87 12.74 35.29
N TRP A 472 -25.70 11.51 35.77
CA TRP A 472 -26.79 10.57 36.05
C TRP A 472 -27.12 10.58 37.54
N LYS A 473 -27.95 11.55 37.96
CA LYS A 473 -28.37 11.77 39.36
C LYS A 473 -29.12 10.59 40.03
N GLU A 474 -29.42 9.51 39.31
CA GLU A 474 -30.26 8.41 39.81
C GLU A 474 -29.49 7.19 40.36
N ILE A 475 -28.16 7.13 40.22
CA ILE A 475 -27.35 6.00 40.74
C ILE A 475 -26.43 6.49 41.87
N LYS A 476 -26.46 5.82 43.03
CA LYS A 476 -25.52 6.08 44.12
C LYS A 476 -24.15 5.51 43.77
N PHE A 477 -23.18 6.37 43.55
CA PHE A 477 -21.86 5.98 43.10
C PHE A 477 -20.77 6.54 44.01
N ASP A 478 -19.93 5.68 44.58
CA ASP A 478 -18.86 6.05 45.53
C ASP A 478 -17.57 6.57 44.85
N GLY A 479 -17.59 6.70 43.51
CA GLY A 479 -16.47 7.19 42.70
C GLY A 479 -15.68 6.08 42.01
N LEU A 480 -15.04 6.41 40.88
CA LEU A 480 -14.13 5.49 40.18
C LEU A 480 -12.75 5.56 40.81
N THR A 481 -12.14 4.41 41.03
CA THR A 481 -10.71 4.37 41.40
C THR A 481 -9.83 4.70 40.19
N LEU A 482 -8.64 5.22 40.45
CA LEU A 482 -7.62 5.47 39.40
C LEU A 482 -7.29 4.17 38.63
N ASN A 483 -7.28 3.03 39.32
CA ASN A 483 -7.02 1.72 38.70
C ASN A 483 -8.11 1.30 37.71
N THR A 484 -9.38 1.61 38.01
CA THR A 484 -10.49 1.36 37.09
C THR A 484 -10.35 2.24 35.85
N CYS A 485 -9.96 3.51 36.02
CA CYS A 485 -9.73 4.42 34.90
C CYS A 485 -8.57 3.95 34.01
N HIS A 486 -7.46 3.51 34.59
CA HIS A 486 -6.34 2.92 33.82
C HIS A 486 -6.75 1.66 33.08
N SER A 487 -7.62 0.83 33.68
CA SER A 487 -8.14 -0.38 33.01
C SER A 487 -9.05 -0.04 31.84
N ILE A 488 -9.82 1.07 31.92
CA ILE A 488 -10.64 1.57 30.82
C ILE A 488 -9.76 2.12 29.70
N ILE A 489 -8.69 2.88 30.02
CA ILE A 489 -7.75 3.39 29.02
C ILE A 489 -7.10 2.22 28.28
N ASN A 490 -6.50 1.26 29.00
CA ASN A 490 -5.89 0.08 28.39
C ASN A 490 -6.86 -0.78 27.54
N LEU A 491 -8.17 -0.67 27.77
CA LEU A 491 -9.18 -1.38 26.99
C LEU A 491 -9.53 -0.65 25.69
N MET A 492 -9.48 0.67 25.70
CA MET A 492 -10.02 1.53 24.65
C MET A 492 -8.94 2.15 23.77
N ASP A 493 -7.71 2.24 24.29
CA ASP A 493 -6.49 2.71 23.65
C ASP A 493 -6.00 1.68 22.62
N VAL A 494 -6.58 1.70 21.43
CA VAL A 494 -6.27 0.77 20.33
C VAL A 494 -4.95 1.17 19.66
N ASP A 495 -4.59 2.46 19.75
CA ASP A 495 -3.40 3.03 19.15
C ASP A 495 -2.15 3.02 20.06
N ASN A 496 -2.30 2.59 21.32
CA ASN A 496 -1.27 2.61 22.38
C ASN A 496 -0.72 4.01 22.66
N SER A 497 -1.54 5.05 22.50
CA SER A 497 -1.20 6.43 22.81
C SER A 497 -1.01 6.68 24.31
N GLY A 498 -1.50 5.79 25.17
CA GLY A 498 -1.60 5.99 26.61
C GLY A 498 -2.68 6.99 27.01
N MET A 499 -3.51 7.42 26.06
CA MET A 499 -4.64 8.33 26.24
C MET A 499 -5.89 7.72 25.59
N ILE A 500 -7.03 8.39 25.68
CA ILE A 500 -8.25 8.01 24.95
C ILE A 500 -8.56 9.15 24.00
N GLU A 501 -8.56 8.88 22.71
CA GLU A 501 -9.02 9.83 21.70
C GLU A 501 -10.55 9.90 21.61
N PHE A 502 -11.09 10.92 20.96
CA PHE A 502 -12.55 11.12 20.90
C PHE A 502 -13.30 9.95 20.25
N GLN A 503 -12.72 9.32 19.23
CA GLN A 503 -13.35 8.17 18.56
C GLN A 503 -13.39 6.94 19.46
N GLU A 504 -12.32 6.68 20.20
CA GLU A 504 -12.25 5.62 21.20
C GLU A 504 -13.22 5.90 22.35
N PHE A 505 -13.30 7.15 22.80
CA PHE A 505 -14.26 7.59 23.81
C PHE A 505 -15.71 7.37 23.35
N LYS A 506 -16.04 7.64 22.09
CA LYS A 506 -17.38 7.40 21.52
C LYS A 506 -17.77 5.92 21.60
N VAL A 507 -16.83 5.02 21.29
CA VAL A 507 -17.06 3.57 21.40
C VAL A 507 -17.24 3.15 22.86
N PHE A 508 -16.45 3.70 23.78
CA PHE A 508 -16.60 3.46 25.20
C PHE A 508 -17.96 3.93 25.72
N TRP A 509 -18.40 5.12 25.30
CA TRP A 509 -19.66 5.72 25.72
C TRP A 509 -20.87 4.84 25.38
N GLU A 510 -20.90 4.28 24.16
CA GLU A 510 -21.96 3.36 23.74
C GLU A 510 -21.95 2.04 24.52
N LYS A 511 -20.77 1.55 24.91
CA LYS A 511 -20.65 0.40 25.81
C LYS A 511 -21.14 0.71 27.21
N LEU A 512 -20.78 1.87 27.75
CA LEU A 512 -21.18 2.32 29.08
C LEU A 512 -22.69 2.47 29.19
N LYS A 513 -23.34 3.09 28.20
CA LYS A 513 -24.82 3.18 28.12
C LYS A 513 -25.48 1.81 28.20
N LYS A 514 -24.97 0.83 27.45
CA LYS A 514 -25.48 -0.55 27.46
C LYS A 514 -25.30 -1.20 28.83
N TRP A 515 -24.14 -1.00 29.47
CA TRP A 515 -23.88 -1.54 30.80
C TRP A 515 -24.75 -0.89 31.87
N MET A 516 -25.00 0.41 31.78
CA MET A 516 -25.90 1.13 32.69
C MET A 516 -27.35 0.70 32.53
N MET A 517 -27.84 0.57 31.30
CA MET A 517 -29.19 0.07 31.03
C MET A 517 -29.36 -1.36 31.56
N LEU A 518 -28.33 -2.19 31.40
CA LEU A 518 -28.31 -3.53 31.98
C LEU A 518 -28.35 -3.46 33.51
N PHE A 519 -27.50 -2.63 34.13
CA PHE A 519 -27.46 -2.45 35.58
C PHE A 519 -28.84 -2.08 36.13
N LEU A 520 -29.48 -1.05 35.57
CA LEU A 520 -30.81 -0.59 36.00
C LEU A 520 -31.91 -1.64 35.77
N SER A 521 -31.78 -2.48 34.75
CA SER A 521 -32.77 -3.55 34.48
C SER A 521 -32.72 -4.70 35.48
N TYR A 522 -31.59 -4.85 36.20
CA TYR A 522 -31.37 -5.92 37.17
C TYR A 522 -31.19 -5.44 38.62
N ASP A 523 -31.07 -4.12 38.86
CA ASP A 523 -31.18 -3.48 40.19
C ASP A 523 -32.65 -3.45 40.63
N THR A 524 -33.17 -4.64 40.97
CA THR A 524 -34.60 -4.84 41.24
C THR A 524 -35.07 -4.15 42.51
N ASP A 525 -34.16 -3.95 43.46
CA ASP A 525 -34.43 -3.28 44.72
C ASP A 525 -34.18 -1.76 44.67
N ARG A 526 -33.70 -1.24 43.52
CA ARG A 526 -33.32 0.17 43.29
C ARG A 526 -32.35 0.67 44.36
N SER A 527 -31.51 -0.21 44.88
CA SER A 527 -30.54 0.13 45.92
C SER A 527 -29.41 1.00 45.37
N GLY A 528 -29.23 1.03 44.04
CA GLY A 528 -28.08 1.63 43.38
C GLY A 528 -26.81 0.79 43.55
N ARG A 529 -26.94 -0.46 44.00
CA ARG A 529 -25.87 -1.46 44.14
C ARG A 529 -26.38 -2.79 43.60
N MET A 530 -25.48 -3.67 43.16
CA MET A 530 -25.90 -4.97 42.63
C MET A 530 -25.59 -6.09 43.61
N SER A 531 -26.63 -6.80 44.07
CA SER A 531 -26.41 -8.01 44.86
C SER A 531 -25.78 -9.13 44.01
N SER A 532 -25.14 -10.11 44.66
CA SER A 532 -24.54 -11.26 43.96
C SER A 532 -25.54 -12.10 43.17
N TYR A 533 -26.84 -12.04 43.53
CA TYR A 533 -27.92 -12.70 42.81
C TYR A 533 -28.32 -11.93 41.54
N GLU A 534 -28.46 -10.61 41.63
CA GLU A 534 -28.76 -9.73 40.49
C GLU A 534 -27.62 -9.71 39.48
N LEU A 535 -26.37 -9.67 39.96
CA LEU A 535 -25.18 -9.75 39.12
C LEU A 535 -25.15 -11.06 38.32
N ARG A 536 -25.50 -12.18 38.96
CA ARG A 536 -25.56 -13.48 38.27
C ARG A 536 -26.60 -13.51 37.15
N LEU A 537 -27.73 -12.82 37.32
CA LEU A 537 -28.78 -12.72 36.30
C LEU A 537 -28.37 -11.78 35.16
N ALA A 538 -27.80 -10.62 35.48
CA ALA A 538 -27.26 -9.67 34.50
C ALA A 538 -26.16 -10.31 33.65
N LEU A 539 -25.23 -11.05 34.26
CA LEU A 539 -24.16 -11.76 33.56
C LEU A 539 -24.65 -12.88 32.65
N LYS A 540 -25.76 -13.54 33.00
CA LYS A 540 -26.37 -14.57 32.14
C LYS A 540 -26.97 -13.96 30.88
N ALA A 541 -27.50 -12.73 30.98
CA ALA A 541 -28.08 -12.00 29.85
C ALA A 541 -27.03 -11.47 28.85
N VAL A 542 -25.82 -11.14 29.32
CA VAL A 542 -24.74 -10.56 28.48
C VAL A 542 -23.94 -11.63 27.72
N GLY A 543 -24.08 -12.91 28.08
CA GLY A 543 -23.21 -13.97 27.57
C GLY A 543 -21.84 -13.93 28.25
N ARG A 544 -21.26 -15.09 28.55
CA ARG A 544 -20.09 -15.28 29.45
C ARG A 544 -18.80 -14.59 28.96
N SER A 545 -18.72 -13.28 29.05
CA SER A 545 -17.45 -12.55 29.02
C SER A 545 -17.03 -12.23 30.46
N LEU A 546 -15.98 -12.91 30.92
CA LEU A 546 -15.34 -12.71 32.23
C LEU A 546 -14.86 -11.26 32.45
N PHE A 547 -14.86 -10.45 31.39
CA PHE A 547 -14.33 -9.09 31.36
C PHE A 547 -15.37 -8.03 31.78
N VAL A 548 -16.65 -8.21 31.42
CA VAL A 548 -17.78 -7.41 31.95
C VAL A 548 -17.90 -7.58 33.48
N LEU A 549 -17.45 -8.74 33.97
CA LEU A 549 -17.39 -9.13 35.37
C LEU A 549 -16.46 -8.24 36.23
N LEU A 550 -15.33 -7.80 35.68
CA LEU A 550 -14.36 -6.97 36.41
C LEU A 550 -14.80 -5.51 36.49
N LEU A 551 -15.38 -4.98 35.42
CA LEU A 551 -15.85 -3.60 35.36
C LEU A 551 -17.14 -3.39 36.15
N LEU A 552 -18.13 -4.27 36.07
CA LEU A 552 -19.36 -4.12 36.87
C LEU A 552 -19.08 -4.20 38.37
N VAL A 553 -18.20 -5.10 38.82
CA VAL A 553 -17.87 -5.29 40.24
C VAL A 553 -16.96 -4.18 40.80
N GLN A 554 -16.12 -3.56 39.98
CA GLN A 554 -15.28 -2.44 40.41
C GLN A 554 -15.97 -1.08 40.30
N THR A 555 -17.06 -0.99 39.55
CA THR A 555 -17.78 0.26 39.29
C THR A 555 -19.01 0.37 40.20
N PHE A 556 -19.78 -0.69 40.45
CA PHE A 556 -21.06 -0.60 41.18
C PHE A 556 -21.13 -1.44 42.46
#